data_AF-A0A7V5PY14-F1
#
_entry.id   AF-A0A7V5PY14-F1
#
_cell.length_a   1.000
_cell.length_b   1.000
_cell.length_c   1.000
_cell.angle_alpha   90.00
_cell.angle_beta   90.00
_cell.angle_gamma   90.00
#
_symmetry.space_group_name_H-M   'P 1'
#
loop_
_entity.id
_entity.type
_entity.pdbx_description
1 polymer ?
#
loop_
_entity_poly.entity_id
_entity_poly.type
_entity_poly.pdbx_seq_one_letter_code
_entity_poly.pdbx_strand_id
1 'polypeptide(L)'
;MRLLLDAHTLIWAVDDPQKLGPDATTALLEPANDLLLSAGTIWEIGIKVGLGKLSLSLPFQHWMEQAIHDLGASVLPITADRTRYIILTNTASLYSRAV
;
A
#
# COMPACT_ATOMS: atom_id res chain seq x y z
N MET A 1 -15.00 -4.58 -5.73
CA MET A 1 -14.90 -3.10 -5.67
C MET A 1 -13.49 -2.67 -6.05
N ARG A 2 -13.22 -1.41 -6.41
CA ARG A 2 -11.84 -0.94 -6.66
C ARG A 2 -11.25 -0.33 -5.39
N LEU A 3 -10.15 -0.88 -4.91
CA LEU A 3 -9.50 -0.52 -3.65
C LEU A 3 -8.12 0.07 -3.91
N LEU A 4 -7.90 1.32 -3.52
CA LEU A 4 -6.57 1.93 -3.62
C LEU A 4 -5.78 1.70 -2.32
N LEU A 5 -4.66 1.00 -2.44
CA LEU A 5 -3.77 0.68 -1.33
C LEU A 5 -2.86 1.87 -0.97
N ASP A 6 -2.89 2.25 0.30
CA ASP A 6 -1.89 3.16 0.89
C ASP A 6 -0.57 2.43 1.20
N ALA A 7 0.48 3.18 1.51
CA ALA A 7 1.81 2.63 1.75
C ALA A 7 1.85 1.66 2.95
N HIS A 8 1.16 2.00 4.05
CA HIS A 8 1.20 1.18 5.26
C HIS A 8 0.43 -0.13 5.09
N THR A 9 -0.70 -0.10 4.41
CA THR A 9 -1.50 -1.28 4.08
C THR A 9 -0.68 -2.22 3.21
N LEU A 10 0.03 -1.70 2.19
CA LEU A 10 0.92 -2.52 1.36
C LEU A 10 2.07 -3.12 2.18
N ILE A 11 2.73 -2.31 3.01
CA ILE A 11 3.86 -2.77 3.82
C ILE A 11 3.40 -3.87 4.80
N TRP A 12 2.29 -3.67 5.50
CA TRP A 12 1.79 -4.69 6.43
C TRP A 12 1.29 -5.92 5.70
N ALA A 13 0.61 -5.80 4.55
CA ALA A 13 0.18 -6.96 3.79
C ALA A 13 1.33 -7.90 3.38
N VAL A 14 2.54 -7.36 3.17
CA VAL A 14 3.71 -8.15 2.74
C VAL A 14 4.61 -8.53 3.90
N ASP A 15 4.99 -7.57 4.75
CA ASP A 15 6.03 -7.78 5.77
C ASP A 15 5.46 -8.12 7.15
N ASP A 16 4.22 -7.73 7.46
CA ASP A 16 3.62 -7.97 8.77
C ASP A 16 2.08 -8.05 8.73
N PRO A 17 1.51 -9.13 8.15
CA PRO A 17 0.06 -9.21 7.91
C PRO A 17 -0.78 -9.18 9.19
N GLN A 18 -0.16 -9.49 10.34
CA GLN A 18 -0.83 -9.48 11.64
C GLN A 18 -1.18 -8.06 12.11
N LYS A 19 -0.55 -7.03 11.54
CA LYS A 19 -0.89 -5.62 11.80
C LYS A 19 -2.10 -5.13 11.01
N LEU A 20 -2.57 -5.88 10.02
CA LEU A 20 -3.79 -5.53 9.29
C LEU A 20 -5.03 -5.77 10.16
N GLY A 21 -5.92 -4.77 10.20
CA GLY A 21 -7.22 -4.92 10.82
C GLY A 21 -8.09 -5.94 10.07
N PRO A 22 -9.09 -6.54 10.74
CA PRO A 22 -9.92 -7.60 10.16
C PRO A 22 -10.66 -7.16 8.88
N ASP A 23 -11.12 -5.92 8.82
CA ASP A 23 -11.80 -5.37 7.63
C ASP A 23 -10.85 -5.23 6.44
N ALA A 24 -9.62 -4.74 6.68
CA ALA A 24 -8.60 -4.60 5.66
C ALA A 24 -8.15 -5.97 5.13
N THR A 25 -7.92 -6.93 6.04
CA THR A 25 -7.59 -8.31 5.67
C THR A 25 -8.70 -8.94 4.84
N THR A 26 -9.97 -8.77 5.24
CA THR A 26 -11.11 -9.29 4.48
C THR A 26 -11.20 -8.64 3.10
N ALA A 27 -11.02 -7.32 3.02
CA ALA A 27 -11.07 -6.58 1.76
C ALA A 27 -9.93 -6.97 0.79
N LEU A 28 -8.73 -7.25 1.31
CA LEU A 28 -7.58 -7.71 0.53
C LEU A 28 -7.73 -9.16 0.03
N LEU A 29 -8.36 -10.03 0.82
CA LEU A 29 -8.53 -11.44 0.47
C LEU A 29 -9.76 -11.72 -0.42
N GLU A 30 -10.70 -10.78 -0.51
CA GLU A 30 -11.90 -10.89 -1.35
C GLU A 30 -11.55 -10.77 -2.84
N PRO A 31 -11.65 -11.85 -3.64
CA PRO A 31 -11.26 -11.83 -5.06
C PRO A 31 -12.12 -10.92 -5.93
N ALA A 32 -13.32 -10.55 -5.48
CA ALA A 32 -14.16 -9.58 -6.17
C ALA A 32 -13.65 -8.12 -6.08
N ASN A 33 -12.55 -7.88 -5.35
CA ASN A 33 -11.92 -6.58 -5.25
C ASN A 33 -10.72 -6.43 -6.19
N ASP A 34 -10.73 -5.35 -6.97
CA ASP A 34 -9.57 -4.93 -7.74
C ASP A 34 -8.65 -4.12 -6.83
N LEU A 35 -7.49 -4.68 -6.50
CA LEU A 35 -6.47 -4.00 -5.72
C LEU A 35 -5.65 -3.10 -6.65
N LEU A 36 -5.57 -1.81 -6.31
CA LEU A 36 -4.87 -0.79 -7.06
C LEU A 36 -3.73 -0.23 -6.22
N LEU A 37 -2.58 -0.04 -6.84
CA LEU A 37 -1.44 0.61 -6.22
C LEU A 37 -1.10 1.89 -6.98
N SER A 38 -1.16 3.05 -6.33
CA SER A 38 -0.79 4.29 -7.02
C SER A 38 0.72 4.36 -7.27
N ALA A 39 1.13 4.93 -8.40
CA ALA A 39 2.53 5.25 -8.66
C ALA A 39 3.14 6.16 -7.56
N GLY A 40 2.31 6.98 -6.90
CA GLY A 40 2.71 7.83 -5.79
C GLY A 40 3.06 7.04 -4.53
N THR A 41 2.31 5.98 -4.23
CA THR A 41 2.60 5.05 -3.12
C THR A 41 3.96 4.39 -3.35
N ILE A 42 4.23 3.92 -4.57
CA ILE A 42 5.51 3.32 -4.95
C ILE A 42 6.65 4.32 -4.74
N TRP A 43 6.47 5.56 -5.20
CA TRP A 43 7.46 6.63 -5.06
C TRP A 43 7.72 7.00 -3.59
N GLU A 44 6.69 7.12 -2.78
CA GLU A 44 6.81 7.42 -1.35
C GLU A 44 7.61 6.33 -0.61
N ILE A 45 7.31 5.06 -0.86
CA ILE A 45 8.05 3.93 -0.28
C ILE A 45 9.52 3.97 -0.74
N GLY A 46 9.76 4.14 -2.05
CA GLY A 46 11.11 4.22 -2.60
C GLY A 46 11.96 5.34 -1.98
N ILE A 47 11.38 6.53 -1.79
CA ILE A 47 12.06 7.65 -1.10
C ILE A 47 12.38 7.27 0.34
N LYS A 48 11.42 6.71 1.09
CA LYS A 48 11.64 6.35 2.49
C LYS A 48 12.72 5.28 2.64
N VAL A 49 12.77 4.30 1.75
CA VAL A 49 13.83 3.28 1.71
C VAL A 49 15.18 3.89 1.35
N GLY A 50 15.24 4.73 0.31
CA GLY A 50 16.49 5.40 -0.10
C GLY A 50 17.06 6.33 0.97
N LEU A 51 16.20 6.92 1.80
CA LEU A 51 16.60 7.73 2.96
C LEU A 51 16.93 6.90 4.21
N GLY A 52 16.80 5.56 4.18
CA GLY A 52 17.00 4.69 5.33
C GLY A 52 15.93 4.86 6.43
N LYS A 53 14.79 5.48 6.12
CA LYS A 53 13.68 5.71 7.05
C LYS A 53 12.69 4.54 7.10
N LEU A 54 12.77 3.62 6.14
CA LEU A 54 11.96 2.43 6.04
C LEU A 54 12.86 1.27 5.63
N SER A 55 12.82 0.19 6.40
CA SER A 55 13.47 -1.08 6.07
C SER A 55 12.40 -2.07 5.61
N LEU A 56 12.66 -2.72 4.49
CA LEU A 56 11.80 -3.76 3.92
C LEU A 56 12.44 -5.13 4.12
N SER A 57 11.64 -6.20 4.06
CA SER A 57 12.14 -7.58 4.15
C SER A 57 13.08 -7.98 3.00
N LEU A 58 12.98 -7.28 1.86
CA LEU A 58 13.76 -7.50 0.64
C LEU A 58 14.27 -6.17 0.06
N PRO A 59 15.28 -6.20 -0.84
CA PRO A 59 15.64 -5.00 -1.60
C PRO A 59 14.43 -4.43 -2.34
N PHE A 60 14.26 -3.10 -2.31
CA PHE A 60 13.04 -2.39 -2.73
C PHE A 60 12.44 -2.89 -4.05
N GLN A 61 13.25 -3.10 -5.09
CA GLN A 61 12.75 -3.56 -6.38
C GLN A 61 12.12 -4.96 -6.30
N HIS A 62 12.82 -5.93 -5.71
CA HIS A 62 12.31 -7.29 -5.53
C HIS A 62 11.10 -7.31 -4.61
N TRP A 63 11.14 -6.51 -3.55
CA TRP A 63 10.02 -6.35 -2.63
C TRP A 63 8.76 -5.85 -3.34
N MET A 64 8.89 -4.82 -4.19
CA MET A 64 7.77 -4.24 -4.92
C MET A 64 7.20 -5.19 -5.98
N GLU A 65 8.08 -5.87 -6.73
CA GLU A 65 7.67 -6.88 -7.72
C GLU A 65 6.90 -8.02 -7.06
N GLN A 66 7.40 -8.52 -5.92
CA GLN A 66 6.72 -9.56 -5.15
C GLN A 66 5.40 -9.06 -4.57
N ALA A 67 5.34 -7.86 -3.99
CA ALA A 67 4.11 -7.29 -3.43
C ALA A 67 3.00 -7.16 -4.49
N ILE A 68 3.35 -6.69 -5.69
CA ILE A 68 2.41 -6.56 -6.82
C ILE A 68 1.91 -7.93 -7.25
N HIS A 69 2.81 -8.91 -7.36
CA HIS A 69 2.48 -10.27 -7.77
C HIS A 69 1.58 -10.97 -6.74
N ASP A 70 1.97 -10.99 -5.47
CA ASP A 70 1.31 -11.76 -4.41
C ASP A 70 -0.09 -11.21 -4.10
N LEU A 71 -0.27 -9.89 -4.21
CA LEU A 71 -1.57 -9.24 -4.05
C LEU A 71 -2.40 -9.20 -5.33
N GLY A 72 -1.83 -9.57 -6.49
CA GLY A 72 -2.48 -9.36 -7.79
C GLY A 72 -2.82 -7.89 -8.06
N ALA A 73 -2.05 -6.95 -7.49
CA ALA A 73 -2.35 -5.53 -7.54
C ALA A 73 -2.01 -4.93 -8.90
N SER A 74 -2.84 -4.01 -9.39
CA SER A 74 -2.57 -3.27 -10.62
C SER A 74 -2.02 -1.87 -10.32
N VAL A 75 -0.91 -1.51 -10.96
CA VAL A 75 -0.32 -0.17 -10.78
C VAL A 75 -1.13 0.86 -11.55
N LEU A 76 -1.59 1.88 -10.83
CA LEU A 76 -2.32 3.00 -11.37
C LEU A 76 -1.36 4.17 -11.65
N PRO A 77 -1.17 4.58 -12.91
CA PRO A 77 -0.37 5.76 -13.23
C PRO A 77 -1.06 7.02 -12.69
N ILE A 78 -0.26 7.94 -12.16
CA ILE A 78 -0.76 9.26 -11.79
C ILE A 78 -0.76 10.13 -13.04
N THR A 79 -1.94 10.59 -13.43
CA THR A 79 -2.14 11.54 -14.53
C THR A 79 -2.98 12.71 -14.03
N ALA A 80 -2.72 13.92 -14.54
CA ALA A 80 -3.33 15.15 -14.02
C ALA A 80 -4.86 15.21 -14.20
N ASP A 81 -5.42 14.35 -15.06
CA ASP A 81 -6.85 14.28 -15.41
C ASP A 81 -7.68 13.34 -14.50
N ARG A 82 -7.06 12.53 -13.63
CA ARG A 82 -7.77 11.51 -12.82
C ARG A 82 -7.78 11.84 -11.33
N THR A 83 -8.87 12.47 -10.86
CA THR A 83 -9.02 12.94 -9.45
C THR A 83 -10.10 12.23 -8.62
N ARG A 84 -10.62 11.05 -9.02
CA ARG A 84 -11.66 10.35 -8.25
C ARG A 84 -11.31 8.88 -7.96
N TYR A 85 -10.66 8.63 -6.82
CA TYR A 85 -10.52 7.29 -6.25
C TYR A 85 -10.86 7.32 -4.76
N ILE A 86 -11.48 6.25 -4.27
CA ILE A 86 -11.72 6.04 -2.83
C ILE A 86 -10.44 5.44 -2.26
N ILE A 87 -9.79 6.15 -1.34
CA ILE A 87 -8.59 5.69 -0.66
C ILE A 87 -9.03 4.82 0.51
N LEU A 88 -8.56 3.57 0.58
CA LEU A 88 -8.69 2.81 1.82
C LEU A 88 -7.60 3.29 2.77
N THR A 89 -7.98 4.15 3.72
CA THR A 89 -7.09 4.56 4.80
C THR A 89 -7.44 3.77 6.06
N ASN A 90 -6.51 2.99 6.59
CA ASN A 90 -6.63 2.44 7.94
C ASN A 90 -6.27 3.53 8.97
N THR A 91 -7.12 4.55 9.12
CA THR A 91 -6.95 5.58 10.16
C THR A 91 -7.47 5.07 11.50
N ALA A 92 -6.70 4.18 12.11
CA ALA A 92 -6.70 4.01 13.56
C ALA A 92 -5.26 4.28 14.03
N SER A 93 -5.06 5.46 14.65
CA SER A 93 -3.78 6.00 15.11
C SER A 93 -2.94 6.67 14.02
N LEU A 94 -2.72 7.99 14.17
CA LEU A 94 -1.45 8.72 13.95
C LEU A 94 -1.66 10.18 13.47
N TYR A 95 -2.45 10.95 14.21
CA TYR A 95 -2.30 12.42 14.28
C TYR A 95 -2.20 12.96 15.70
N SER A 96 -1.88 12.13 16.72
CA SER A 96 -1.81 12.61 18.11
C SER A 96 -0.40 12.76 18.69
N ARG A 97 0.68 12.52 17.94
CA ARG A 97 2.06 12.78 18.45
C ARG A 97 3.01 13.22 17.35
N ALA A 98 2.90 14.48 16.96
CA ALA A 98 3.98 15.25 16.35
C ALA A 98 3.82 16.73 16.72
N VAL A 99 3.83 17.01 18.03
CA VAL A 99 4.38 18.23 18.65
C VAL A 99 5.03 17.78 19.95
#